data_AF-A0A2M7XF92-F1
#
_entry.id   AF-A0A2M7XF92-F1
#
_cell.length_a   1.000
_cell.length_b   1.000
_cell.length_c   1.000
_cell.angle_alpha   90.00
_cell.angle_beta   90.00
_cell.angle_gamma   90.00
#
_symmetry.space_group_name_H-M   'P 1'
#
loop_
_entity.id
_entity.type
_entity.pdbx_description
1 polymer ?
#
loop_
_entity_poly.entity_id
_entity_poly.type
_entity_poly.pdbx_seq_one_letter_code
_entity_poly.pdbx_strand_id
1 'polypeptide(L)'
;MLNNIFTAFIFILTAMFEVSFLHTLPFPYFIIPLHFLIGVIVMHRADPVLGAVWFAISGFFLSWVGFNEANSLTYIAVGAIGYFLTFKVFANRSVYALIGLGFSMYFIFTILNLIILSFSDNFNRSDFLHQQFVALFFLVFGLYFGFIIARYIEHLATDMFFIRIKP
;
A
#
# COMPACT_ATOMS: atom_id res chain seq x y z
N MET A 1 -18.82 -19.52 -2.91
CA MET A 1 -17.55 -20.29 -2.95
C MET A 1 -16.60 -19.83 -4.05
N LEU A 2 -17.02 -19.70 -5.31
CA LEU A 2 -16.18 -19.19 -6.42
C LEU A 2 -15.50 -17.83 -6.13
N ASN A 3 -16.18 -16.94 -5.41
CA ASN A 3 -15.65 -15.62 -5.05
C ASN A 3 -14.41 -15.71 -4.14
N ASN A 4 -14.38 -16.67 -3.19
CA ASN A 4 -13.27 -16.80 -2.25
C ASN A 4 -12.04 -17.41 -2.91
N ILE A 5 -12.24 -18.35 -3.85
CA ILE A 5 -11.16 -18.96 -4.64
C ILE A 5 -10.55 -17.90 -5.57
N PHE A 6 -11.37 -17.11 -6.24
CA PHE A 6 -10.91 -16.01 -7.10
C PHE A 6 -10.12 -14.96 -6.30
N THR A 7 -10.60 -14.61 -5.10
CA THR A 7 -9.89 -13.68 -4.21
C THR A 7 -8.54 -14.24 -3.76
N ALA A 8 -8.49 -15.53 -3.38
CA ALA A 8 -7.23 -16.22 -3.04
C ALA A 8 -6.27 -16.31 -4.24
N PHE A 9 -6.78 -16.50 -5.45
CA PHE A 9 -5.98 -16.53 -6.67
C PHE A 9 -5.37 -15.16 -7.00
N ILE A 10 -6.15 -14.08 -6.81
CA ILE A 10 -5.62 -12.71 -6.90
C ILE A 10 -4.54 -12.50 -5.83
N PHE A 11 -4.75 -12.91 -4.59
CA PHE A 11 -3.73 -12.81 -3.54
C PHE A 11 -2.41 -13.50 -3.93
N ILE A 12 -2.48 -14.73 -4.44
CA ILE A 12 -1.31 -15.50 -4.87
C ILE A 12 -0.64 -14.84 -6.07
N LEU A 13 -1.40 -14.47 -7.11
CA LEU A 13 -0.84 -13.83 -8.30
C LEU A 13 -0.16 -12.50 -7.98
N THR A 14 -0.76 -11.71 -7.09
CA THR A 14 -0.19 -10.42 -6.73
C THR A 14 1.10 -10.60 -5.94
N ALA A 15 1.12 -11.50 -4.95
CA ALA A 15 2.34 -11.87 -4.23
C ALA A 15 3.44 -12.43 -5.15
N MET A 16 3.08 -13.23 -6.16
CA MET A 16 4.05 -13.78 -7.14
C MET A 16 4.61 -12.70 -8.08
N PHE A 17 3.75 -11.80 -8.59
CA PHE A 17 4.19 -10.68 -9.43
C PHE A 17 5.10 -9.72 -8.64
N GLU A 18 4.77 -9.51 -7.37
CA GLU A 18 5.49 -8.66 -6.43
C GLU A 18 6.89 -9.22 -6.09
N VAL A 19 6.99 -10.50 -5.74
CA VAL A 19 8.28 -11.17 -5.47
C VAL A 19 9.18 -11.18 -6.71
N SER A 20 8.61 -11.29 -7.91
CA SER A 20 9.36 -11.39 -9.16
C SER A 20 9.96 -10.07 -9.65
N PHE A 21 9.29 -8.94 -9.45
CA PHE A 21 9.77 -7.63 -9.92
C PHE A 21 10.61 -6.88 -8.87
N LEU A 22 10.27 -6.98 -7.59
CA LEU A 22 10.83 -6.13 -6.54
C LEU A 22 12.14 -6.64 -5.93
N HIS A 23 12.52 -7.89 -6.17
CA HIS A 23 13.78 -8.46 -5.69
C HIS A 23 15.04 -7.81 -6.31
N THR A 24 14.84 -6.91 -7.29
CA THR A 24 15.91 -6.17 -7.99
C THR A 24 16.25 -4.82 -7.35
N LEU A 25 15.44 -4.33 -6.40
CA LEU A 25 15.67 -3.05 -5.73
C LEU A 25 16.24 -3.25 -4.32
N PRO A 26 17.20 -2.43 -3.88
CA PRO A 26 17.94 -2.65 -2.64
C PRO A 26 17.15 -2.45 -1.33
N PHE A 27 15.82 -2.31 -1.36
CA PHE A 27 15.02 -2.07 -0.15
C PHE A 27 13.63 -2.75 -0.22
N PRO A 28 13.20 -3.48 0.83
CA PRO A 28 11.92 -4.19 0.84
C PRO A 28 10.68 -3.33 1.16
N TYR A 29 10.85 -2.03 1.48
CA TYR A 29 9.74 -1.14 1.86
C TYR A 29 8.71 -0.87 0.75
N PHE A 30 9.04 -1.17 -0.50
CA PHE A 30 8.14 -1.02 -1.65
C PHE A 30 6.94 -1.96 -1.64
N ILE A 31 7.03 -3.02 -0.83
CA ILE A 31 6.03 -4.09 -0.70
C ILE A 31 4.83 -3.60 0.13
N ILE A 32 5.06 -2.67 1.06
CA ILE A 32 4.05 -2.21 2.03
C ILE A 32 2.85 -1.51 1.36
N PRO A 33 3.02 -0.51 0.45
CA PRO A 33 1.87 0.16 -0.18
C PRO A 33 0.99 -0.79 -1.00
N LEU A 34 1.60 -1.78 -1.64
CA LEU A 34 0.89 -2.71 -2.50
C LEU A 34 0.10 -3.73 -1.66
N HIS A 35 0.73 -4.30 -0.64
CA HIS A 35 0.05 -5.11 0.36
C HIS A 35 -1.08 -4.37 1.08
N PHE A 36 -0.86 -3.09 1.38
CA PHE A 36 -1.86 -2.20 1.95
C PHE A 36 -3.06 -2.04 1.03
N LEU A 37 -2.82 -1.76 -0.26
CA LEU A 37 -3.88 -1.65 -1.25
C LEU A 37 -4.72 -2.93 -1.32
N ILE A 38 -4.09 -4.09 -1.44
CA ILE A 38 -4.79 -5.38 -1.55
C ILE A 38 -5.61 -5.64 -0.30
N GLY A 39 -5.01 -5.46 0.89
CA GLY A 39 -5.69 -5.66 2.16
C GLY A 39 -6.94 -4.77 2.28
N VAL A 40 -6.80 -3.48 1.95
CA VAL A 40 -7.92 -2.53 1.94
C VAL A 40 -9.00 -2.91 0.91
N ILE A 41 -8.63 -3.32 -0.30
CA ILE A 41 -9.59 -3.77 -1.32
C ILE A 41 -10.38 -4.98 -0.81
N VAL A 42 -9.71 -5.94 -0.17
CA VAL A 42 -10.35 -7.15 0.36
C VAL A 42 -11.29 -6.80 1.52
N MET A 43 -10.85 -5.94 2.44
CA MET A 43 -11.72 -5.41 3.50
C MET A 43 -12.96 -4.71 2.92
N HIS A 44 -12.78 -3.96 1.83
CA HIS A 44 -13.84 -3.17 1.20
C HIS A 44 -14.81 -4.02 0.36
N ARG A 45 -14.37 -5.14 -0.22
CA ARG A 45 -15.15 -5.91 -1.22
C ARG A 45 -15.64 -7.27 -0.77
N ALA A 46 -14.94 -7.92 0.15
CA ALA A 46 -15.24 -9.28 0.56
C ALA A 46 -15.66 -9.33 2.03
N ASP A 47 -14.70 -9.21 2.93
CA ASP A 47 -14.92 -9.30 4.38
C ASP A 47 -13.81 -8.52 5.10
N PRO A 48 -14.16 -7.59 6.01
CA PRO A 48 -13.18 -6.88 6.85
C PRO A 48 -12.23 -7.81 7.61
N VAL A 49 -12.72 -8.96 8.07
CA VAL A 49 -11.92 -9.96 8.79
C VAL A 49 -10.89 -10.59 7.86
N LEU A 50 -11.26 -10.93 6.62
CA LEU A 50 -10.32 -11.50 5.65
C LEU A 50 -9.20 -10.53 5.29
N GLY A 51 -9.53 -9.25 5.13
CA GLY A 51 -8.51 -8.22 4.89
C GLY A 51 -7.62 -7.97 6.12
N ALA A 52 -8.14 -8.05 7.34
CA ALA A 52 -7.33 -7.94 8.55
C ALA A 52 -6.39 -9.15 8.71
N VAL A 53 -6.89 -10.35 8.41
CA VAL A 53 -6.12 -11.59 8.38
C VAL A 53 -5.02 -11.53 7.31
N TRP A 54 -5.30 -10.93 6.14
CA TRP A 54 -4.27 -10.69 5.13
C TRP A 54 -3.09 -9.93 5.71
N PHE A 55 -3.32 -8.78 6.34
CA PHE A 55 -2.23 -8.01 6.97
C PHE A 55 -1.44 -8.84 7.99
N ALA A 56 -2.12 -9.59 8.85
CA ALA A 56 -1.45 -10.45 9.83
C ALA A 56 -0.56 -11.50 9.15
N ILE A 57 -1.05 -12.17 8.10
CA ILE A 57 -0.33 -13.23 7.39
C ILE A 57 0.79 -12.68 6.51
N SER A 58 0.60 -11.52 5.88
CA SER A 58 1.56 -10.94 4.94
C SER A 58 2.94 -10.71 5.56
N GLY A 59 3.01 -10.20 6.80
CA GLY A 59 4.29 -10.05 7.49
C GLY A 59 5.00 -11.39 7.71
N PHE A 60 4.27 -12.44 8.10
CA PHE A 60 4.83 -13.79 8.24
C PHE A 60 5.28 -14.37 6.90
N PHE A 61 4.46 -14.23 5.86
CA PHE A 61 4.77 -14.77 4.54
C PHE A 61 6.02 -14.11 3.94
N LEU A 62 6.13 -12.78 4.03
CA LEU A 62 7.29 -12.04 3.52
C LEU A 62 8.56 -12.36 4.30
N SER A 63 8.47 -12.47 5.63
CA SER A 63 9.58 -12.92 6.46
C SER A 63 10.03 -14.33 6.07
N TRP A 64 9.10 -15.25 5.80
CA TRP A 64 9.40 -16.61 5.36
C TRP A 64 10.07 -16.68 3.97
N VAL A 65 9.68 -15.77 3.05
CA VAL A 65 10.28 -15.65 1.71
C VAL A 65 11.67 -15.01 1.73
N GLY A 66 12.14 -14.52 2.90
CA GLY A 66 13.49 -13.98 3.09
C GLY A 66 13.56 -12.46 3.24
N PHE A 67 12.41 -11.76 3.30
CA PHE A 67 12.36 -10.34 3.61
C PHE A 67 12.42 -10.13 5.12
N ASN A 68 13.63 -10.19 5.69
CA ASN A 68 13.85 -10.07 7.15
C ASN A 68 13.35 -8.75 7.76
N GLU A 69 13.20 -7.69 6.95
CA GLU A 69 12.67 -6.40 7.39
C GLU A 69 11.13 -6.35 7.43
N ALA A 70 10.46 -7.33 6.80
CA ALA A 70 9.00 -7.46 6.80
C ALA A 70 8.50 -8.04 8.13
N ASN A 71 8.43 -7.19 9.15
CA ASN A 71 7.98 -7.57 10.49
C ASN A 71 6.44 -7.64 10.54
N SER A 72 5.91 -8.73 11.11
CA SER A 72 4.48 -8.89 11.38
C SER A 72 3.88 -7.75 12.20
N LEU A 73 4.62 -7.15 13.14
CA LEU A 73 4.15 -5.99 13.92
C LEU A 73 3.84 -4.77 13.05
N THR A 74 4.71 -4.47 12.09
CA THR A 74 4.50 -3.35 11.17
C THR A 74 3.29 -3.61 10.27
N TYR A 75 3.14 -4.83 9.77
CA TYR A 75 1.97 -5.20 8.99
C TYR A 75 0.68 -5.19 9.81
N ILE A 76 0.71 -5.54 11.10
CA ILE A 76 -0.43 -5.40 12.00
C ILE A 76 -0.80 -3.92 12.18
N ALA A 77 0.18 -3.04 12.40
CA ALA A 77 -0.06 -1.60 12.52
C ALA A 77 -0.62 -0.99 11.21
N VAL A 78 -0.05 -1.37 10.07
CA VAL A 78 -0.54 -1.03 8.73
C VAL A 78 -1.98 -1.53 8.54
N GLY A 79 -2.28 -2.74 9.00
CA GLY A 79 -3.62 -3.32 8.94
C GLY A 79 -4.63 -2.59 9.83
N ALA A 80 -4.23 -2.13 11.02
CA ALA A 80 -5.08 -1.30 11.87
C ALA A 80 -5.40 0.06 11.22
N ILE A 81 -4.41 0.69 10.61
CA ILE A 81 -4.59 1.93 9.82
C ILE A 81 -5.54 1.66 8.64
N GLY A 82 -5.31 0.57 7.90
CA GLY A 82 -6.13 0.18 6.75
C GLY A 82 -7.57 -0.13 7.13
N TYR A 83 -7.78 -0.82 8.26
CA TYR A 83 -9.10 -1.09 8.82
C TYR A 83 -9.82 0.23 9.15
N PHE A 84 -9.19 1.12 9.92
CA PHE A 84 -9.78 2.42 10.27
C PHE A 84 -10.14 3.24 9.03
N LEU A 85 -9.24 3.34 8.05
CA LEU A 85 -9.48 4.08 6.81
C LEU A 85 -10.58 3.45 5.97
N THR A 86 -10.68 2.11 5.93
CA THR A 86 -11.74 1.41 5.21
C THR A 86 -13.12 1.84 5.70
N PHE A 87 -13.35 1.85 7.01
CA PHE A 87 -14.65 2.20 7.59
C PHE A 87 -14.94 3.70 7.61
N LYS A 88 -13.92 4.55 7.79
CA LYS A 88 -14.13 6.01 7.95
C LYS A 88 -14.02 6.80 6.66
N VAL A 89 -13.10 6.43 5.79
CA VAL A 89 -12.72 7.23 4.61
C VAL A 89 -13.15 6.56 3.32
N PHE A 90 -12.98 5.24 3.22
CA PHE A 90 -13.22 4.51 1.98
C PHE A 90 -14.62 3.94 1.83
N ALA A 91 -15.45 3.92 2.87
CA ALA A 91 -16.81 3.36 2.84
C ALA A 91 -17.68 3.86 1.66
N ASN A 92 -17.46 5.09 1.20
CA ASN A 92 -18.20 5.71 0.09
C ASN A 92 -17.36 5.91 -1.19
N ARG A 93 -16.16 5.32 -1.27
CA ARG A 93 -15.25 5.50 -2.40
C ARG A 93 -15.28 4.29 -3.32
N SER A 94 -15.10 4.52 -4.62
CA SER A 94 -15.05 3.43 -5.60
C SER A 94 -13.73 2.65 -5.49
N VAL A 95 -13.75 1.38 -5.88
CA VAL A 95 -12.51 0.57 -5.93
C VAL A 95 -11.46 1.19 -6.85
N TYR A 96 -11.89 1.84 -7.94
CA TYR A 96 -10.97 2.55 -8.84
C TYR A 96 -10.26 3.71 -8.13
N ALA A 97 -10.94 4.42 -7.23
CA ALA A 97 -10.31 5.46 -6.42
C ALA A 97 -9.27 4.87 -5.45
N LEU A 98 -9.54 3.69 -4.88
CA LEU A 98 -8.57 2.97 -4.03
C LEU A 98 -7.33 2.55 -4.82
N ILE A 99 -7.52 2.00 -6.03
CA ILE A 99 -6.41 1.64 -6.92
C ILE A 99 -5.55 2.87 -7.24
N GLY A 100 -6.17 4.00 -7.58
CA GLY A 100 -5.47 5.26 -7.81
C GLY A 100 -4.67 5.73 -6.59
N LEU A 101 -5.25 5.64 -5.39
CA LEU A 101 -4.56 5.92 -4.14
C LEU A 101 -3.34 5.00 -3.97
N GLY A 102 -3.49 3.69 -4.18
CA GLY A 102 -2.39 2.72 -4.07
C GLY A 102 -1.23 3.03 -5.02
N PHE A 103 -1.52 3.37 -6.28
CA PHE A 103 -0.49 3.80 -7.23
C PHE A 103 0.19 5.10 -6.80
N SER A 104 -0.57 6.09 -6.32
CA SER A 104 0.01 7.34 -5.82
C SER A 104 0.92 7.11 -4.61
N MET A 105 0.51 6.26 -3.66
CA MET A 105 1.30 5.86 -2.51
C MET A 105 2.58 5.14 -2.94
N TYR A 106 2.47 4.19 -3.87
CA TYR A 106 3.63 3.46 -4.41
C TYR A 106 4.64 4.42 -5.06
N PHE A 107 4.16 5.39 -5.84
CA PHE A 107 5.01 6.39 -6.47
C PHE A 107 5.70 7.30 -5.44
N ILE A 108 4.97 7.78 -4.42
CA ILE A 108 5.55 8.59 -3.33
C ILE A 108 6.60 7.80 -2.56
N PHE A 109 6.32 6.55 -2.21
CA PHE A 109 7.27 5.64 -1.56
C PHE A 109 8.54 5.47 -2.39
N THR A 110 8.38 5.30 -3.70
CA THR A 110 9.51 5.17 -4.63
C THR A 110 10.40 6.40 -4.60
N ILE A 111 9.81 7.59 -4.69
CA ILE A 111 10.57 8.85 -4.64
C ILE A 111 11.29 9.00 -3.29
N LEU A 112 10.59 8.77 -2.18
CA LEU A 112 11.18 8.90 -0.84
C LEU A 112 12.36 7.95 -0.63
N ASN A 113 12.24 6.71 -1.10
CA ASN A 113 13.32 5.74 -1.02
C ASN A 113 14.53 6.17 -1.88
N LEU A 114 14.31 6.65 -3.10
CA LEU A 114 15.39 7.16 -3.96
C LEU A 114 16.11 8.36 -3.34
N ILE A 115 15.35 9.24 -2.67
CA ILE A 115 15.90 10.35 -1.89
C ILE A 115 16.78 9.82 -0.76
N ILE A 116 16.27 8.92 0.10
CA ILE A 116 17.07 8.36 1.22
C ILE A 116 18.35 7.68 0.72
N LEU A 117 18.23 6.86 -0.33
CA LEU A 117 19.36 6.20 -1.00
C LEU A 117 20.44 7.18 -1.43
N SER A 118 20.05 8.36 -1.91
CA SER A 118 20.98 9.39 -2.37
C SER A 118 21.71 10.12 -1.24
N PHE A 119 21.14 10.13 -0.03
CA PHE A 119 21.66 10.89 1.10
C PHE A 119 22.42 10.04 2.12
N SER A 120 22.42 8.71 2.00
CA SER A 120 22.87 7.90 3.13
C SER A 120 23.46 6.54 2.75
N ASP A 121 24.78 6.52 2.57
CA ASP A 121 25.58 5.29 2.67
C ASP A 121 25.52 4.66 4.08
N ASN A 122 25.10 5.43 5.09
CA ASN A 122 25.04 5.03 6.51
C ASN A 122 23.65 4.53 6.97
N PHE A 123 22.59 4.66 6.17
CA PHE A 123 21.22 4.27 6.59
C PHE A 123 21.06 2.76 6.69
N ASN A 124 21.93 2.02 5.99
CA ASN A 124 21.99 0.56 5.97
C ASN A 124 22.40 -0.06 7.31
N ARG A 125 22.82 0.73 8.31
CA ARG A 125 23.15 0.26 9.67
C ARG A 125 22.21 0.80 10.75
N SER A 126 21.02 1.24 10.39
CA SER A 126 20.03 1.67 11.38
C SER A 126 19.45 0.46 12.13
N ASP A 127 19.23 0.62 13.44
CA ASP A 127 18.63 -0.40 14.30
C ASP A 127 17.27 -0.88 13.76
N PHE A 128 16.96 -2.17 13.95
CA PHE A 128 15.71 -2.80 13.50
C PHE A 128 14.46 -1.97 13.86
N LEU A 129 14.39 -1.40 15.06
CA LEU A 129 13.26 -0.57 15.49
C LEU A 129 13.16 0.74 14.67
N HIS A 130 14.29 1.37 14.35
CA HIS A 130 14.33 2.59 13.55
C HIS A 130 13.75 2.35 12.16
N GLN A 131 14.15 1.25 11.52
CA GLN A 131 13.63 0.82 10.22
C GLN A 131 12.10 0.67 10.21
N GLN A 132 11.51 0.06 11.25
CA GLN A 132 10.06 -0.09 11.35
C GLN A 132 9.33 1.25 11.51
N PHE A 133 9.88 2.18 12.30
CA PHE A 133 9.30 3.52 12.44
C PHE A 133 9.38 4.32 11.14
N VAL A 134 10.48 4.21 10.39
CA VAL A 134 10.62 4.85 9.08
C VAL A 134 9.58 4.31 8.09
N ALA A 135 9.36 2.99 8.07
CA ALA A 135 8.35 2.37 7.21
C ALA A 135 6.92 2.85 7.52
N LEU A 136 6.56 2.93 8.81
CA LEU A 136 5.26 3.45 9.23
C LEU A 136 5.11 4.94 8.93
N PHE A 137 6.16 5.73 9.17
CA PHE A 137 6.18 7.14 8.82
C PHE A 137 5.95 7.35 7.32
N PHE A 138 6.64 6.56 6.49
CA PHE A 138 6.46 6.57 5.04
C PHE A 138 5.06 6.16 4.62
N LEU A 139 4.45 5.17 5.28
CA LEU A 139 3.06 4.79 5.01
C LEU A 139 2.12 5.96 5.25
N VAL A 140 2.20 6.59 6.42
CA VAL A 140 1.34 7.71 6.79
C VAL A 140 1.56 8.91 5.87
N PHE A 141 2.82 9.21 5.54
CA PHE A 141 3.18 10.28 4.62
C PHE A 141 2.66 10.00 3.20
N GLY A 142 2.88 8.79 2.69
CA GLY A 142 2.39 8.33 1.40
C GLY A 142 0.86 8.37 1.31
N LEU A 143 0.16 7.96 2.37
CA LEU A 143 -1.29 8.10 2.48
C LEU A 143 -1.72 9.56 2.38
N TYR A 144 -1.12 10.44 3.18
CA TYR A 144 -1.44 11.86 3.23
C TYR A 144 -1.27 12.53 1.85
N PHE A 145 -0.09 12.38 1.24
CA PHE A 145 0.18 12.96 -0.08
C PHE A 145 -0.59 12.26 -1.20
N GLY A 146 -0.82 10.95 -1.10
CA GLY A 146 -1.65 10.20 -2.04
C GLY A 146 -3.09 10.73 -2.07
N PHE A 147 -3.66 11.04 -0.89
CA PHE A 147 -4.97 11.69 -0.82
C PHE A 147 -4.98 13.10 -1.44
N ILE A 148 -3.92 13.89 -1.24
CA ILE A 148 -3.80 15.22 -1.85
C ILE A 148 -3.77 15.11 -3.37
N ILE A 149 -2.93 14.22 -3.91
CA ILE A 149 -2.80 13.99 -5.35
C ILE A 149 -4.12 13.49 -5.93
N ALA A 150 -4.78 12.52 -5.28
CA ALA A 150 -6.06 12.00 -5.72
C ALA A 150 -7.15 13.08 -5.80
N ARG A 151 -7.24 13.95 -4.78
CA ARG A 151 -8.18 15.09 -4.77
C ARG A 151 -7.85 16.12 -5.85
N TYR A 152 -6.56 16.40 -6.07
CA TYR A 152 -6.14 17.34 -7.09
C TYR A 152 -6.49 16.83 -8.50
N ILE A 153 -6.27 15.54 -8.78
CA ILE A 153 -6.66 14.90 -10.04
C ILE A 153 -8.19 14.90 -10.21
N GLU A 154 -8.94 14.61 -9.14
CA GLU A 154 -10.41 14.66 -9.16
C GLU A 154 -10.89 16.06 -9.57
N HIS A 155 -10.32 17.12 -8.98
CA HIS A 155 -10.66 18.50 -9.31
C HIS A 155 -10.31 18.88 -10.75
N LEU A 156 -9.09 18.54 -11.20
CA LEU A 156 -8.67 18.77 -12.59
C LEU A 156 -9.57 18.04 -13.60
N ALA A 157 -9.94 16.79 -13.31
CA ALA A 157 -10.82 16.03 -14.17
C ALA A 157 -12.19 16.72 -14.26
N THR A 158 -12.78 17.12 -13.13
CA THR A 158 -14.04 17.86 -13.15
C THR A 158 -13.94 19.13 -13.98
N ASP A 159 -12.91 19.95 -13.78
CA ASP A 159 -12.75 21.21 -14.51
C ASP A 159 -12.61 20.99 -16.03
N MET A 160 -11.81 20.00 -16.44
CA MET A 160 -11.63 19.68 -17.88
C MET A 160 -12.90 19.15 -18.53
N PHE A 161 -13.69 18.32 -17.84
CA PHE A 161 -14.95 17.80 -18.38
C PHE A 161 -16.05 18.87 -18.41
N PHE A 162 -16.14 19.74 -17.40
CA PHE A 162 -17.13 20.84 -17.39
C PHE A 162 -16.82 21.93 -18.41
N ILE A 163 -15.55 22.18 -18.75
CA ILE A 163 -15.19 23.10 -19.85
C ILE A 163 -15.63 22.55 -21.21
N ARG A 164 -15.74 21.23 -21.37
CA ARG A 164 -16.10 20.57 -22.65
C ARG A 164 -17.60 20.41 -22.89
N ILE A 165 -18.44 20.68 -21.89
CA ILE A 165 -19.92 20.58 -21.96
C ILE A 165 -20.54 21.98 -21.79
N LYS A 166 -19.92 23.01 -22.37
CA LYS A 166 -20.65 24.25 -22.67
C LYS A 166 -21.11 24.18 -24.14
N PRO A 167 -22.43 24.23 -24.40
CA PRO A 167 -22.96 24.30 -25.77
C PRO A 167 -22.51 25.57 -26.49
#